data_AF-A0A9P6BXD6-F1
#
_entry.id   AF-A0A9P6BXD6-F1
#
_cell.length_a   1.000
_cell.length_b   1.000
_cell.length_c   1.000
_cell.angle_alpha   90.00
_cell.angle_beta   90.00
_cell.angle_gamma   90.00
#
_symmetry.space_group_name_H-M   'P 1'
#
loop_
_entity.id
_entity.type
_entity.pdbx_description
1 polymer ?
#
loop_
_entity_poly.entity_id
_entity_poly.type
_entity_poly.pdbx_seq_one_letter_code
_entity_poly.pdbx_strand_id
1 'polypeptide(L)'
;LRLGSTTQAQVADLSSACEPATFGLGPKDVLDETYRKAGKLDEGKFSWVFNPDYGDFASRLVTGLFPWSSLDKGIRFEMYKLNVYGCNISTHSRTGEGSFFRPHQDTPRSEDMFGSLVFVLPFDHEGGNLLLRHGGREFSFDGASLLKTSPPGSVAYIAFFSDVEHEVAKVTSGHRVTITYNLYFDSEKCPPLPMPTTSGIRPEHPFKTALKNCLADEKFKKDHPYIGFGLSHAYPSEAAIRGEINPELKGVDATLIQILTELGVDFNFYLLYRESRPDSDSDSGSDHSDSDDHEPCPYRILSRKTVDGYEADNEDGDSWNVITWGNPMGAHNNYSSKPKKPICYIYHSGWWCSWKDEKTRHKNISVDWVTDPKEEYVERSVAMAYGNSPELEFYYHQLCVLVKVMSPKELLYDVGDKKG
;
A
#
# COMPACT_ATOMS: atom_id res chain seq x y z
N LEU A 1 25.61 25.08 0.87
CA LEU A 1 24.79 26.26 1.26
C LEU A 1 24.58 26.25 2.77
N ARG A 2 24.58 27.41 3.44
CA ARG A 2 24.30 27.50 4.89
C ARG A 2 22.83 27.87 5.10
N LEU A 3 22.06 26.94 5.66
CA LEU A 3 20.63 27.16 5.89
C LEU A 3 20.42 28.37 6.83
N GLY A 4 19.41 29.19 6.52
CA GLY A 4 19.08 30.42 7.26
C GLY A 4 19.90 31.66 6.89
N SER A 5 20.96 31.53 6.08
CA SER A 5 21.76 32.67 5.60
C SER A 5 22.10 32.58 4.10
N THR A 6 21.39 31.73 3.35
CA THR A 6 21.61 31.53 1.92
C THR A 6 20.91 32.64 1.13
N THR A 7 21.59 33.22 0.14
CA THR A 7 20.99 34.27 -0.71
C THR A 7 20.25 33.67 -1.91
N GLN A 8 19.32 34.41 -2.50
CA GLN A 8 18.59 33.99 -3.69
C GLN A 8 19.53 33.66 -4.87
N ALA A 9 20.63 34.40 -5.02
CA ALA A 9 21.65 34.14 -6.05
C ALA A 9 22.31 32.75 -5.85
N GLN A 10 22.65 32.39 -4.62
CA GLN A 10 23.22 31.07 -4.33
C GLN A 10 22.23 29.92 -4.59
N VAL A 11 20.93 30.15 -4.38
CA VAL A 11 19.89 29.16 -4.72
C VAL A 11 19.72 29.05 -6.24
N ALA A 12 19.83 30.16 -6.97
CA ALA A 12 19.82 30.15 -8.44
C ALA A 12 21.06 29.43 -9.02
N ASP A 13 22.24 29.60 -8.41
CA ASP A 13 23.45 28.86 -8.78
C ASP A 13 23.25 27.35 -8.56
N LEU A 14 22.66 26.94 -7.43
CA LEU A 14 22.29 25.55 -7.18
C LEU A 14 21.31 25.03 -8.25
N SER A 15 20.28 25.81 -8.58
CA SER A 15 19.33 25.44 -9.63
C SER A 15 20.01 25.29 -11.00
N SER A 16 21.03 26.10 -11.29
CA SER A 16 21.77 26.07 -12.56
C SER A 16 22.73 24.89 -12.65
N ALA A 17 23.20 24.39 -11.51
CA ALA A 17 24.02 23.18 -11.44
C ALA A 17 23.21 21.88 -11.56
N CYS A 18 21.87 21.95 -11.48
CA CYS A 18 21.01 20.78 -11.58
C CYS A 18 20.84 20.30 -13.02
N GLU A 19 20.73 18.98 -13.17
CA GLU A 19 20.34 18.35 -14.43
C GLU A 19 18.81 18.25 -14.51
N PRO A 20 18.20 18.27 -15.71
CA PRO A 20 16.77 18.01 -15.86
C PRO A 20 16.37 16.68 -15.22
N ALA A 21 15.30 16.69 -14.43
CA ALA A 21 14.82 15.50 -13.75
C ALA A 21 13.95 14.64 -14.69
N THR A 22 14.36 13.39 -14.88
CA THR A 22 13.56 12.33 -15.52
C THR A 22 12.54 11.75 -14.53
N PHE A 23 11.62 10.93 -15.04
CA PHE A 23 10.80 10.03 -14.24
C PHE A 23 10.81 8.64 -14.89
N GLY A 24 10.59 7.61 -14.08
CA GLY A 24 10.41 6.25 -14.56
C GLY A 24 9.04 6.07 -15.18
N LEU A 25 9.00 5.46 -16.36
CA LEU A 25 7.80 4.91 -17.00
C LEU A 25 8.08 3.44 -17.31
N GLY A 26 7.65 2.55 -16.42
CA GLY A 26 8.08 1.15 -16.44
C GLY A 26 9.62 1.07 -16.41
N PRO A 27 10.27 0.37 -17.37
CA PRO A 27 11.72 0.20 -17.38
C PRO A 27 12.50 1.37 -18.01
N LYS A 28 11.86 2.50 -18.34
CA LYS A 28 12.52 3.61 -19.04
C LYS A 28 12.52 4.90 -18.23
N ASP A 29 13.66 5.56 -18.19
CA ASP A 29 13.74 6.97 -17.80
C ASP A 29 13.20 7.83 -18.93
N VAL A 30 12.20 8.65 -18.63
CA VAL A 30 11.55 9.55 -19.57
C VAL A 30 11.76 10.99 -19.11
N LEU A 31 12.22 11.83 -20.03
CA LEU A 31 12.23 13.27 -19.87
C LEU A 31 11.02 13.85 -20.60
N ASP A 32 9.97 14.18 -19.86
CA ASP A 32 8.79 14.87 -20.37
C ASP A 32 8.41 16.01 -19.41
N GLU A 33 8.70 17.24 -19.83
CA GLU A 33 8.44 18.46 -19.05
C GLU A 33 6.95 18.76 -18.87
N THR A 34 6.05 18.10 -19.61
CA THR A 34 4.60 18.20 -19.40
C THR A 34 4.12 17.37 -18.20
N TYR A 35 4.92 16.38 -17.81
CA TYR A 35 4.68 15.49 -16.68
C TYR A 35 5.53 15.84 -15.45
N ARG A 36 6.82 16.09 -15.66
CA ARG A 36 7.76 16.48 -14.61
C ARG A 36 8.68 17.58 -15.11
N LYS A 37 8.63 18.73 -14.45
CA LYS A 37 9.55 19.84 -14.70
C LYS A 37 10.29 20.18 -13.41
N ALA A 38 11.51 19.69 -13.28
CA ALA A 38 12.39 19.93 -12.14
C ALA A 38 13.86 19.80 -12.52
N GLY A 39 14.73 20.42 -11.73
CA GLY A 39 16.15 20.08 -11.68
C GLY A 39 16.42 19.05 -10.58
N LYS A 40 17.43 18.20 -10.77
CA LYS A 40 17.90 17.25 -9.75
C LYS A 40 19.43 17.24 -9.62
N LEU A 41 19.88 16.82 -8.45
CA LEU A 41 21.22 16.29 -8.19
C LEU A 41 21.07 14.92 -7.55
N ASP A 42 21.67 13.91 -8.16
CA ASP A 42 21.73 12.55 -7.62
C ASP A 42 22.79 12.46 -6.49
N GLU A 43 22.79 11.35 -5.76
CA GLU A 43 23.78 11.06 -4.72
C GLU A 43 25.23 11.27 -5.22
N GLY A 44 26.11 11.74 -4.34
CA GLY A 44 27.50 12.03 -4.65
C GLY A 44 27.74 13.38 -5.34
N LYS A 45 26.70 14.00 -5.93
CA LYS A 45 26.78 15.37 -6.50
C LYS A 45 26.42 16.47 -5.49
N PHE A 46 25.91 16.10 -4.32
CA PHE A 46 25.64 17.02 -3.22
C PHE A 46 25.97 16.36 -1.87
N SER A 47 26.12 17.19 -0.84
CA SER A 47 26.33 16.72 0.53
C SER A 47 25.33 17.39 1.48
N TRP A 48 24.90 16.63 2.48
CA TRP A 48 23.93 17.04 3.47
C TRP A 48 24.39 16.55 4.85
N VAL A 49 24.54 17.48 5.80
CA VAL A 49 25.22 17.21 7.09
C VAL A 49 24.29 16.58 8.12
N PHE A 50 22.98 16.68 7.93
CA PHE A 50 22.02 16.05 8.83
C PHE A 50 21.95 14.54 8.58
N ASN A 51 22.01 13.77 9.65
CA ASN A 51 21.82 12.34 9.62
C ASN A 51 20.61 11.97 10.51
N PRO A 52 19.54 11.39 9.92
CA PRO A 52 18.31 11.01 10.63
C PRO A 52 18.49 9.90 11.67
N ASP A 53 19.60 9.15 11.64
CA ASP A 53 19.92 8.13 12.66
C ASP A 53 20.32 8.75 14.02
N TYR A 54 20.67 10.04 14.08
CA TYR A 54 21.07 10.68 15.33
C TYR A 54 19.89 11.33 16.08
N GLY A 55 19.93 11.20 17.40
CA GLY A 55 18.95 11.83 18.30
C GLY A 55 17.62 11.10 18.32
N ASP A 56 16.53 11.85 18.49
CA ASP A 56 15.16 11.32 18.61
C ASP A 56 14.36 11.41 17.31
N PHE A 57 15.00 11.76 16.19
CA PHE A 57 14.30 11.98 14.92
C PHE A 57 13.60 10.72 14.42
N ALA A 58 14.32 9.58 14.37
CA ALA A 58 13.74 8.29 14.01
C ALA A 58 12.57 7.92 14.93
N SER A 59 12.69 8.15 16.24
CA SER A 59 11.61 7.96 17.22
C SER A 59 10.37 8.81 16.94
N ARG A 60 10.54 10.09 16.59
CA ARG A 60 9.43 10.97 16.21
C ARG A 60 8.77 10.53 14.90
N LEU A 61 9.58 10.09 13.93
CA LEU A 61 9.11 9.59 12.64
C LEU A 61 8.23 8.34 12.82
N VAL A 62 8.71 7.33 13.57
CA VAL A 62 7.94 6.10 13.81
C VAL A 62 6.69 6.34 14.63
N THR A 63 6.70 7.32 15.53
CA THR A 63 5.50 7.68 16.30
C THR A 63 4.35 8.11 15.38
N GLY A 64 4.65 8.74 14.24
CA GLY A 64 3.66 9.14 13.24
C GLY A 64 3.29 8.03 12.26
N LEU A 65 4.29 7.32 11.70
CA LEU A 65 4.06 6.30 10.66
C LEU A 65 3.57 4.96 11.22
N PHE A 66 4.07 4.56 12.38
CA PHE A 66 3.79 3.28 13.03
C PHE A 66 3.21 3.52 14.42
N PRO A 67 1.95 4.00 14.49
CA PRO A 67 1.27 4.18 15.77
C PRO A 67 1.20 2.84 16.50
N TRP A 68 1.01 2.87 17.82
CA TRP A 68 0.95 1.65 18.62
C TRP A 68 2.22 0.78 18.55
N SER A 69 3.39 1.38 18.31
CA SER A 69 4.69 0.68 18.31
C SER A 69 4.65 -0.64 17.52
N SER A 70 3.92 -0.64 16.39
CA SER A 70 3.72 -1.83 15.57
C SER A 70 4.92 -2.15 14.68
N LEU A 71 5.97 -1.33 14.78
CA LEU A 71 7.24 -1.55 14.10
C LEU A 71 8.13 -2.44 14.97
N ASP A 72 8.54 -3.57 14.42
CA ASP A 72 9.41 -4.56 15.05
C ASP A 72 10.87 -4.49 14.55
N LYS A 73 11.13 -3.71 13.50
CA LYS A 73 12.44 -3.55 12.84
C LYS A 73 12.98 -2.13 12.93
N GLY A 74 14.29 -1.99 12.76
CA GLY A 74 14.92 -0.69 12.59
C GLY A 74 14.54 -0.02 11.28
N ILE A 75 14.96 1.24 11.14
CA ILE A 75 14.82 1.99 9.89
C ILE A 75 16.21 2.28 9.34
N ARG A 76 16.38 2.02 8.04
CA ARG A 76 17.50 2.49 7.25
C ARG A 76 17.06 3.67 6.41
N PHE A 77 17.76 4.78 6.59
CA PHE A 77 17.56 6.02 5.85
C PHE A 77 18.59 6.11 4.73
N GLU A 78 18.15 6.05 3.49
CA GLU A 78 19.05 6.17 2.34
C GLU A 78 18.83 7.52 1.67
N MET A 79 19.87 8.35 1.66
CA MET A 79 19.81 9.65 1.00
C MET A 79 19.73 9.43 -0.50
N TYR A 80 18.65 9.89 -1.12
CA TYR A 80 18.38 9.55 -2.50
C TYR A 80 18.73 10.70 -3.45
N LYS A 81 18.07 11.86 -3.31
CA LYS A 81 18.29 12.98 -4.24
C LYS A 81 17.91 14.34 -3.70
N LEU A 82 18.51 15.36 -4.29
CA LEU A 82 18.09 16.74 -4.16
C LEU A 82 17.28 17.14 -5.40
N ASN A 83 16.10 17.72 -5.19
CA ASN A 83 15.28 18.28 -6.27
C ASN A 83 15.13 19.79 -6.11
N VAL A 84 15.14 20.50 -7.23
CA VAL A 84 14.88 21.94 -7.33
C VAL A 84 13.71 22.18 -8.27
N TYR A 85 12.66 22.82 -7.76
CA TYR A 85 11.51 23.29 -8.52
C TYR A 85 11.49 24.81 -8.42
N GLY A 86 11.47 25.52 -9.54
CA GLY A 86 11.52 26.97 -9.56
C GLY A 86 10.53 27.55 -10.55
N CYS A 87 10.17 28.80 -10.32
CA CYS A 87 9.22 29.53 -11.17
C CYS A 87 9.72 29.74 -12.61
N ASN A 88 11.04 29.66 -12.86
CA ASN A 88 11.67 29.94 -14.16
C ASN A 88 12.72 28.89 -14.57
N ILE A 89 12.62 27.64 -14.11
CA ILE A 89 13.59 26.60 -14.49
C ILE A 89 13.33 26.16 -15.94
N SER A 90 13.89 26.88 -16.91
CA SER A 90 14.95 26.36 -17.77
C SER A 90 15.32 27.41 -18.82
N THR A 91 16.59 27.42 -19.22
CA THR A 91 17.08 28.17 -20.38
C THR A 91 16.49 27.67 -21.71
N HIS A 92 15.70 26.59 -21.70
CA HIS A 92 15.14 25.91 -22.87
C HIS A 92 13.59 25.93 -22.92
N SER A 93 12.91 26.37 -21.86
CA SER A 93 11.45 26.35 -21.74
C SER A 93 10.88 27.66 -22.28
N ARG A 94 10.24 27.58 -23.44
CA ARG A 94 9.60 28.73 -24.12
C ARG A 94 8.31 29.21 -23.44
N THR A 95 7.83 28.53 -22.39
CA THR A 95 6.48 28.76 -21.85
C THR A 95 6.44 29.65 -20.59
N GLY A 96 7.58 29.95 -19.95
CA GLY A 96 7.61 30.79 -18.75
C GLY A 96 6.83 30.23 -17.56
N GLU A 97 6.46 28.95 -17.60
CA GLU A 97 5.67 28.30 -16.55
C GLU A 97 6.57 27.69 -15.47
N GLY A 98 6.13 27.77 -14.22
CA GLY A 98 6.84 27.18 -13.08
C GLY A 98 6.94 25.65 -13.10
N SER A 99 7.94 25.13 -12.39
CA SER A 99 8.20 23.70 -12.19
C SER A 99 7.12 22.98 -11.36
N PHE A 100 6.91 21.69 -11.64
CA PHE A 100 5.93 20.81 -10.97
C PHE A 100 6.28 19.33 -11.18
N PHE A 101 5.55 18.43 -10.52
CA PHE A 101 5.56 17.00 -10.84
C PHE A 101 4.15 16.43 -10.67
N ARG A 102 3.58 15.86 -11.74
CA ARG A 102 2.24 15.28 -11.79
C ARG A 102 2.01 14.15 -10.76
N PRO A 103 0.73 13.79 -10.49
CA PRO A 103 0.39 12.70 -9.58
C PRO A 103 1.13 11.40 -9.93
N HIS A 104 1.80 10.79 -8.95
CA HIS A 104 2.59 9.58 -9.14
C HIS A 104 2.76 8.83 -7.81
N GLN A 105 3.25 7.59 -7.86
CA GLN A 105 3.66 6.83 -6.67
C GLN A 105 5.17 6.63 -6.72
N ASP A 106 5.80 6.27 -5.60
CA ASP A 106 7.21 5.91 -5.68
C ASP A 106 7.36 4.54 -6.34
N THR A 107 8.33 4.37 -7.24
CA THR A 107 8.69 3.04 -7.73
C THR A 107 9.31 2.28 -6.55
N PRO A 108 8.77 1.13 -6.12
CA PRO A 108 9.40 0.34 -5.08
C PRO A 108 10.75 -0.18 -5.58
N ARG A 109 11.78 -0.04 -4.73
CA ARG A 109 13.17 -0.37 -5.05
C ARG A 109 13.65 -1.72 -4.59
N SER A 110 12.89 -2.29 -3.68
CA SER A 110 13.13 -3.53 -2.97
C SER A 110 11.91 -3.82 -2.13
N GLU A 111 11.79 -5.06 -1.66
CA GLU A 111 10.68 -5.47 -0.81
C GLU A 111 10.70 -4.80 0.58
N ASP A 112 11.87 -4.37 1.05
CA ASP A 112 12.05 -3.66 2.32
C ASP A 112 11.83 -2.14 2.23
N MET A 113 11.67 -1.56 1.03
CA MET A 113 11.36 -0.13 0.87
C MET A 113 9.89 0.16 1.21
N PHE A 114 9.67 0.96 2.25
CA PHE A 114 8.31 1.22 2.74
C PHE A 114 7.83 2.65 2.53
N GLY A 115 8.72 3.61 2.30
CA GLY A 115 8.30 5.01 2.23
C GLY A 115 9.38 5.98 1.79
N SER A 116 8.97 7.24 1.79
CA SER A 116 9.80 8.39 1.45
C SER A 116 9.78 9.41 2.57
N LEU A 117 10.92 10.04 2.83
CA LEU A 117 11.07 11.17 3.73
C LEU A 117 11.60 12.37 2.93
N VAL A 118 10.82 13.44 2.89
CA VAL A 118 11.13 14.65 2.12
C VAL A 118 11.36 15.81 3.06
N PHE A 119 12.55 16.38 3.03
CA PHE A 119 12.89 17.64 3.68
C PHE A 119 12.73 18.79 2.70
N VAL A 120 11.97 19.81 3.07
CA VAL A 120 11.89 21.11 2.39
C VAL A 120 12.88 22.06 3.06
N LEU A 121 13.84 22.55 2.27
CA LEU A 121 14.86 23.48 2.75
C LEU A 121 14.29 24.91 2.86
N PRO A 122 14.81 25.74 3.77
CA PRO A 122 14.30 27.10 4.05
C PRO A 122 14.77 28.12 3.00
N PHE A 123 14.44 27.86 1.75
CA PHE A 123 14.60 28.81 0.66
C PHE A 123 13.24 29.34 0.23
N ASP A 124 13.18 30.64 -0.04
CA ASP A 124 11.93 31.31 -0.37
C ASP A 124 11.30 30.75 -1.65
N HIS A 125 10.03 30.37 -1.55
CA HIS A 125 9.19 29.96 -2.66
C HIS A 125 7.70 30.14 -2.35
N GLU A 126 6.89 30.19 -3.41
CA GLU A 126 5.44 30.12 -3.34
C GLU A 126 4.93 28.99 -4.24
N GLY A 127 3.82 28.37 -3.85
CA GLY A 127 3.37 27.12 -4.46
C GLY A 127 4.30 25.95 -4.13
N GLY A 128 4.30 24.90 -4.95
CA GLY A 128 5.18 23.75 -4.70
C GLY A 128 4.74 22.84 -3.56
N ASN A 129 3.51 22.97 -3.06
CA ASN A 129 2.96 22.09 -2.03
C ASN A 129 3.07 20.62 -2.46
N LEU A 130 3.37 19.73 -1.51
CA LEU A 130 3.31 18.30 -1.76
C LEU A 130 1.89 17.83 -1.43
N LEU A 131 1.12 17.46 -2.46
CA LEU A 131 -0.21 16.88 -2.30
C LEU A 131 -0.04 15.37 -2.13
N LEU A 132 -0.65 14.80 -1.10
CA LEU A 132 -0.65 13.37 -0.80
C LEU A 132 -2.08 12.84 -0.87
N ARG A 133 -2.31 11.72 -1.57
CA ARG A 133 -3.61 11.08 -1.73
C ARG A 133 -3.56 9.61 -1.33
N HIS A 134 -4.45 9.23 -0.42
CA HIS A 134 -4.52 7.85 0.07
C HIS A 134 -5.89 7.53 0.69
N GLY A 135 -6.56 6.48 0.20
CA GLY A 135 -7.85 6.01 0.71
C GLY A 135 -8.93 7.10 0.62
N GLY A 136 -9.14 7.63 -0.58
CA GLY A 136 -10.12 8.69 -0.85
C GLY A 136 -9.89 10.05 -0.17
N ARG A 137 -8.74 10.27 0.48
CA ARG A 137 -8.40 11.54 1.15
C ARG A 137 -7.20 12.21 0.51
N GLU A 138 -7.23 13.54 0.45
CA GLU A 138 -6.11 14.38 0.03
C GLU A 138 -5.59 15.22 1.20
N PHE A 139 -4.28 15.33 1.33
CA PHE A 139 -3.58 16.18 2.28
C PHE A 139 -2.56 17.06 1.55
N SER A 140 -2.65 18.39 1.72
CA SER A 140 -1.68 19.33 1.17
C SER A 140 -0.64 19.73 2.21
N PHE A 141 0.60 19.29 2.02
CA PHE A 141 1.74 19.71 2.83
C PHE A 141 2.38 21.00 2.28
N ASP A 142 2.24 22.08 3.03
CA ASP A 142 2.85 23.39 2.73
C ASP A 142 4.09 23.62 3.61
N GLY A 143 5.24 23.13 3.14
CA GLY A 143 6.53 23.32 3.82
C GLY A 143 6.97 24.79 3.89
N ALA A 144 6.64 25.61 2.88
CA ALA A 144 7.00 27.03 2.87
C ALA A 144 6.32 27.78 4.02
N SER A 145 5.02 27.55 4.21
CA SER A 145 4.26 28.19 5.28
C SER A 145 4.72 27.76 6.67
N LEU A 146 5.07 26.49 6.87
CA LEU A 146 5.66 26.01 8.14
C LEU A 146 7.00 26.70 8.46
N LEU A 147 7.81 26.96 7.43
CA LEU A 147 9.13 27.57 7.60
C LEU A 147 9.07 29.08 7.87
N LYS A 148 8.04 29.79 7.37
CA LYS A 148 7.87 31.24 7.60
C LYS A 148 7.81 31.61 9.09
N THR A 149 7.24 30.75 9.93
CA THR A 149 7.10 30.98 11.38
C THR A 149 8.16 30.26 12.21
N SER A 150 9.11 29.57 11.57
CA SER A 150 10.14 28.77 12.25
C SER A 150 11.45 29.55 12.42
N PRO A 151 12.32 29.16 13.36
CA PRO A 151 13.65 29.76 13.50
C PRO A 151 14.47 29.71 12.19
N PRO A 152 15.37 30.68 11.95
CA PRO A 152 16.26 30.65 10.80
C PRO A 152 17.06 29.35 10.73
N GLY A 153 17.07 28.72 9.56
CA GLY A 153 17.79 27.46 9.33
C GLY A 153 17.00 26.19 9.69
N SER A 154 15.77 26.31 10.19
CA SER A 154 14.85 25.17 10.29
C SER A 154 14.55 24.55 8.92
N VAL A 155 14.22 23.27 8.92
CA VAL A 155 13.72 22.52 7.75
C VAL A 155 12.33 22.00 8.07
N ALA A 156 11.45 21.96 7.07
CA ALA A 156 10.17 21.26 7.20
C ALA A 156 10.36 19.86 6.65
N TYR A 157 9.68 18.87 7.21
CA TYR A 157 9.75 17.50 6.70
C TYR A 157 8.38 16.85 6.67
N ILE A 158 8.23 15.88 5.76
CA ILE A 158 7.09 15.00 5.69
C ILE A 158 7.57 13.61 5.31
N ALA A 159 6.96 12.59 5.89
CA ALA A 159 7.17 11.21 5.48
C ALA A 159 5.84 10.52 5.22
N PHE A 160 5.86 9.62 4.24
CA PHE A 160 4.67 8.92 3.76
C PHE A 160 5.07 7.55 3.21
N PHE A 161 4.13 6.63 3.20
CA PHE A 161 4.35 5.30 2.64
C PHE A 161 4.47 5.35 1.12
N SER A 162 5.23 4.42 0.55
CA SER A 162 5.67 4.47 -0.85
C SER A 162 4.52 4.26 -1.85
N ASP A 163 3.43 3.64 -1.39
CA ASP A 163 2.17 3.48 -2.13
C ASP A 163 1.25 4.72 -2.06
N VAL A 164 1.61 5.78 -1.33
CA VAL A 164 0.80 7.01 -1.31
C VAL A 164 1.02 7.78 -2.62
N GLU A 165 -0.05 8.02 -3.36
CA GLU A 165 0.00 8.87 -4.55
C GLU A 165 0.33 10.30 -4.12
N HIS A 166 1.24 10.95 -4.84
CA HIS A 166 1.69 12.28 -4.51
C HIS A 166 1.99 13.14 -5.74
N GLU A 167 1.88 14.45 -5.56
CA GLU A 167 2.07 15.46 -6.59
C GLU A 167 2.82 16.66 -6.02
N VAL A 168 3.74 17.24 -6.78
CA VAL A 168 4.34 18.55 -6.44
C VAL A 168 3.58 19.61 -7.24
N ALA A 169 2.80 20.42 -6.54
CA ALA A 169 2.08 21.54 -7.13
C ALA A 169 3.04 22.52 -7.83
N LYS A 170 2.51 23.33 -8.74
CA LYS A 170 3.33 24.31 -9.48
C LYS A 170 3.98 25.33 -8.53
N VAL A 171 5.28 25.56 -8.69
CA VAL A 171 5.99 26.64 -8.01
C VAL A 171 5.75 27.94 -8.78
N THR A 172 5.16 28.93 -8.14
CA THR A 172 4.80 30.22 -8.77
C THR A 172 5.84 31.31 -8.53
N SER A 173 6.64 31.19 -7.48
CA SER A 173 7.72 32.12 -7.15
C SER A 173 8.86 31.40 -6.45
N GLY A 174 10.09 31.92 -6.60
CA GLY A 174 11.28 31.41 -5.91
C GLY A 174 11.70 30.00 -6.36
N HIS A 175 12.36 29.28 -5.44
CA HIS A 175 12.87 27.91 -5.66
C HIS A 175 12.57 27.02 -4.46
N ARG A 176 11.70 26.03 -4.67
CA ARG A 176 11.50 24.93 -3.73
C ARG A 176 12.64 23.93 -3.90
N VAL A 177 13.46 23.79 -2.86
CA VAL A 177 14.54 22.79 -2.82
C VAL A 177 14.22 21.75 -1.77
N THR A 178 14.32 20.48 -2.17
CA THR A 178 14.07 19.35 -1.27
C THR A 178 15.18 18.33 -1.29
N ILE A 179 15.41 17.67 -0.16
CA ILE A 179 16.23 16.46 -0.06
C ILE A 179 15.29 15.29 0.27
N THR A 180 15.34 14.24 -0.54
CA THR A 180 14.52 13.05 -0.38
C THR A 180 15.40 11.89 0.10
N TYR A 181 14.88 11.15 1.07
CA TYR A 181 15.39 9.87 1.53
C TYR A 181 14.39 8.77 1.19
N ASN A 182 14.91 7.62 0.76
CA ASN A 182 14.14 6.38 0.75
C ASN A 182 14.20 5.75 2.15
N LEU A 183 13.08 5.20 2.61
CA LEU A 183 12.95 4.56 3.91
C LEU A 183 12.81 3.06 3.73
N TYR A 184 13.68 2.31 4.42
CA TYR A 184 13.71 0.85 4.36
C TYR A 184 13.57 0.25 5.75
N PHE A 185 12.90 -0.91 5.83
CA PHE A 185 12.95 -1.76 7.01
C PHE A 185 14.35 -2.36 7.14
N ASP A 186 14.87 -2.43 8.36
CA ASP A 186 16.20 -2.93 8.62
C ASP A 186 16.16 -3.92 9.78
N SER A 187 16.28 -5.21 9.45
CA SER A 187 16.24 -6.31 10.42
C SER A 187 17.51 -6.41 11.27
N GLU A 188 18.61 -5.76 10.88
CA GLU A 188 19.86 -5.74 11.64
C GLU A 188 19.88 -4.61 12.67
N LYS A 189 19.00 -3.62 12.52
CA LYS A 189 18.83 -2.51 13.46
C LYS A 189 17.66 -2.75 14.43
N CYS A 190 17.83 -2.28 15.66
CA CYS A 190 16.72 -2.26 16.62
C CYS A 190 15.66 -1.22 16.19
N PRO A 191 14.36 -1.51 16.42
CA PRO A 191 13.30 -0.54 16.17
C PRO A 191 13.51 0.72 17.03
N PRO A 192 13.36 1.93 16.45
CA PRO A 192 13.37 3.16 17.24
C PRO A 192 12.24 3.12 18.28
N LEU A 193 12.56 3.44 19.53
CA LEU A 193 11.52 3.54 20.56
C LEU A 193 10.62 4.74 20.23
N PRO A 194 9.29 4.56 20.07
CA PRO A 194 8.39 5.69 19.89
C PRO A 194 8.43 6.60 21.13
N MET A 195 8.10 7.87 20.93
CA MET A 195 8.19 8.87 22.01
C MET A 195 7.29 8.46 23.19
N PRO A 196 7.78 8.54 24.44
CA PRO A 196 7.02 8.10 25.61
C PRO A 196 5.73 8.91 25.73
N THR A 197 4.61 8.21 25.93
CA THR A 197 3.36 8.85 26.34
C THR A 197 3.45 9.23 27.82
N THR A 198 2.85 10.36 28.18
CA THR A 198 2.95 11.01 29.50
C THR A 198 2.57 10.10 30.68
N SER A 199 1.88 9.00 30.44
CA SER A 199 1.34 8.09 31.46
C SER A 199 2.16 6.82 31.70
N GLY A 200 3.13 6.44 30.85
CA GLY A 200 3.90 5.19 30.98
C GLY A 200 3.09 3.87 30.87
N ILE A 201 1.78 3.93 31.09
CA ILE A 201 0.79 2.88 30.85
C ILE A 201 0.29 3.07 29.43
N ARG A 202 0.56 2.07 28.58
CA ARG A 202 0.00 2.03 27.24
C ARG A 202 -1.38 1.37 27.30
N PRO A 203 -2.48 2.09 26.99
CA PRO A 203 -3.81 1.49 26.99
C PRO A 203 -3.86 0.36 25.96
N GLU A 204 -4.69 -0.65 26.21
CA GLU A 204 -4.97 -1.68 25.21
C GLU A 204 -5.61 -1.03 23.97
N HIS A 205 -5.24 -1.50 22.78
CA HIS A 205 -5.83 -0.99 21.55
C HIS A 205 -7.35 -1.31 21.53
N PRO A 206 -8.26 -0.34 21.30
CA PRO A 206 -9.70 -0.58 21.36
C PRO A 206 -10.18 -1.71 20.44
N PHE A 207 -9.63 -1.79 19.23
CA PHE A 207 -9.89 -2.90 18.30
C PHE A 207 -9.48 -4.26 18.87
N LYS A 208 -8.34 -4.36 19.59
CA LYS A 208 -7.92 -5.61 20.24
C LYS A 208 -8.94 -6.05 21.28
N THR A 209 -9.39 -5.13 22.14
CA THR A 209 -10.42 -5.41 23.13
C THR A 209 -11.74 -5.85 22.48
N ALA A 210 -12.18 -5.16 21.44
CA ALA A 210 -13.39 -5.50 20.71
C ALA A 210 -13.31 -6.89 20.05
N LEU A 211 -12.22 -7.15 19.32
CA LEU A 211 -12.00 -8.45 18.67
C LEU A 211 -11.89 -9.57 19.68
N LYS A 212 -11.17 -9.38 20.79
CA LYS A 212 -11.10 -10.34 21.89
C LYS A 212 -12.49 -10.71 22.45
N ASN A 213 -13.36 -9.72 22.61
CA ASN A 213 -14.74 -9.96 23.08
C ASN A 213 -15.56 -10.74 22.05
N CYS A 214 -15.44 -10.41 20.77
CA CYS A 214 -16.07 -11.17 19.68
C CYS A 214 -15.58 -12.62 19.63
N LEU A 215 -14.26 -12.83 19.77
CA LEU A 215 -13.65 -14.17 19.79
C LEU A 215 -13.99 -14.97 21.07
N ALA A 216 -14.53 -14.33 22.11
CA ALA A 216 -15.05 -15.03 23.29
C ALA A 216 -16.54 -15.40 23.17
N ASP A 217 -17.25 -14.85 22.19
CA ASP A 217 -18.67 -15.13 21.96
C ASP A 217 -18.84 -16.32 21.01
N GLU A 218 -19.30 -17.45 21.54
CA GLU A 218 -19.58 -18.67 20.77
C GLU A 218 -20.63 -18.47 19.67
N LYS A 219 -21.57 -17.55 19.86
CA LYS A 219 -22.52 -17.20 18.80
C LYS A 219 -21.82 -16.48 17.66
N PHE A 220 -20.94 -15.53 17.98
CA PHE A 220 -20.14 -14.83 16.97
C PHE A 220 -19.30 -15.80 16.15
N LYS A 221 -18.60 -16.75 16.78
CA LYS A 221 -17.79 -17.75 16.06
C LYS A 221 -18.61 -18.58 15.07
N LYS A 222 -19.84 -18.95 15.46
CA LYS A 222 -20.77 -19.72 14.61
C LYS A 222 -21.33 -18.90 13.45
N ASP A 223 -21.71 -17.66 13.73
CA ASP A 223 -22.28 -16.76 12.73
C ASP A 223 -21.21 -16.22 11.75
N HIS A 224 -19.93 -16.20 12.18
CA HIS A 224 -18.79 -15.60 11.50
C HIS A 224 -17.54 -16.50 11.55
N PRO A 225 -17.56 -17.68 10.91
CA PRO A 225 -16.42 -18.61 10.96
C PRO A 225 -15.14 -18.04 10.30
N TYR A 226 -15.30 -17.07 9.39
CA TYR A 226 -14.21 -16.35 8.75
C TYR A 226 -14.51 -14.85 8.73
N ILE A 227 -13.52 -14.05 9.13
CA ILE A 227 -13.58 -12.59 9.03
C ILE A 227 -12.45 -12.10 8.14
N GLY A 228 -12.73 -11.10 7.32
CA GLY A 228 -11.81 -10.55 6.33
C GLY A 228 -11.38 -9.13 6.67
N PHE A 229 -10.14 -8.79 6.33
CA PHE A 229 -9.58 -7.46 6.45
C PHE A 229 -8.88 -7.07 5.15
N GLY A 230 -9.43 -6.07 4.45
CA GLY A 230 -8.69 -5.36 3.41
C GLY A 230 -7.55 -4.57 4.04
N LEU A 231 -6.32 -4.76 3.57
CA LEU A 231 -5.18 -3.98 4.04
C LEU A 231 -5.27 -2.54 3.52
N SER A 232 -4.79 -1.60 4.33
CA SER A 232 -4.85 -0.18 4.02
C SER A 232 -3.85 0.25 2.97
N HIS A 233 -2.72 -0.46 2.88
CA HIS A 233 -1.62 -0.17 1.96
C HIS A 233 -1.44 -1.23 0.88
N ALA A 234 -0.78 -0.82 -0.20
CA ALA A 234 -0.29 -1.73 -1.22
C ALA A 234 1.19 -2.08 -1.01
N TYR A 235 1.57 -3.29 -1.40
CA TYR A 235 2.88 -3.86 -1.08
C TYR A 235 3.66 -4.31 -2.33
N PRO A 236 4.98 -4.08 -2.38
CA PRO A 236 5.82 -4.54 -3.46
C PRO A 236 6.19 -6.01 -3.27
N SER A 237 5.29 -6.95 -3.55
CA SER A 237 5.70 -8.37 -3.56
C SER A 237 4.77 -9.30 -4.32
N GLU A 238 5.36 -10.20 -5.11
CA GLU A 238 4.84 -11.56 -5.31
C GLU A 238 5.24 -12.50 -4.13
N ALA A 239 6.28 -12.17 -3.35
CA ALA A 239 6.81 -13.04 -2.30
C ALA A 239 5.86 -13.27 -1.11
N ALA A 240 5.04 -12.27 -0.72
CA ALA A 240 4.00 -12.46 0.29
C ALA A 240 2.93 -13.46 -0.16
N ILE A 241 2.68 -13.56 -1.47
CA ILE A 241 1.79 -14.54 -2.10
C ILE A 241 2.44 -15.93 -2.07
N ARG A 242 3.77 -15.98 -2.22
CA ARG A 242 4.57 -17.20 -2.14
C ARG A 242 4.72 -17.74 -0.71
N GLY A 243 4.31 -17.00 0.33
CA GLY A 243 4.45 -17.47 1.72
C GLY A 243 5.90 -17.82 2.10
N GLU A 244 6.85 -17.29 1.35
CA GLU A 244 8.29 -17.44 1.57
C GLU A 244 8.79 -16.36 2.53
N ILE A 245 8.05 -15.25 2.66
CA ILE A 245 8.34 -14.11 3.54
C ILE A 245 7.02 -13.56 4.11
N ASN A 246 6.99 -13.22 5.40
CA ASN A 246 5.93 -12.40 5.98
C ASN A 246 6.08 -10.97 5.44
N PRO A 247 5.06 -10.38 4.79
CA PRO A 247 5.20 -9.05 4.21
C PRO A 247 5.63 -8.04 5.27
N GLU A 248 6.48 -7.10 4.87
CA GLU A 248 6.84 -5.97 5.71
C GLU A 248 5.69 -4.97 5.73
N LEU A 249 4.95 -4.95 6.84
CA LEU A 249 3.66 -4.25 6.90
C LEU A 249 3.80 -2.77 7.23
N LYS A 250 2.96 -1.95 6.61
CA LYS A 250 2.96 -0.49 6.76
C LYS A 250 1.91 -0.06 7.78
N GLY A 251 2.33 0.73 8.77
CA GLY A 251 1.46 1.48 9.66
C GLY A 251 0.33 0.67 10.30
N VAL A 252 -0.92 0.99 9.97
CA VAL A 252 -2.11 0.36 10.56
C VAL A 252 -2.24 -1.12 10.21
N ASP A 253 -1.68 -1.57 9.08
CA ASP A 253 -1.70 -2.98 8.71
C ASP A 253 -0.77 -3.79 9.62
N ALA A 254 0.38 -3.24 10.00
CA ALA A 254 1.26 -3.82 11.00
C ALA A 254 0.56 -3.90 12.36
N THR A 255 -0.17 -2.84 12.74
CA THR A 255 -0.97 -2.83 13.99
C THR A 255 -2.04 -3.93 13.98
N LEU A 256 -2.75 -4.11 12.86
CA LEU A 256 -3.75 -5.18 12.70
C LEU A 256 -3.11 -6.55 12.92
N ILE A 257 -2.02 -6.84 12.20
CA ILE A 257 -1.38 -8.15 12.27
C ILE A 257 -0.77 -8.42 13.65
N GLN A 258 -0.16 -7.42 14.28
CA GLN A 258 0.27 -7.52 15.68
C GLN A 258 -0.89 -7.93 16.60
N ILE A 259 -2.06 -7.29 16.47
CA ILE A 259 -3.23 -7.60 17.29
C ILE A 259 -3.71 -9.03 17.04
N LEU A 260 -3.76 -9.48 15.79
CA LEU A 260 -4.15 -10.84 15.44
C LEU A 260 -3.18 -11.87 16.04
N THR A 261 -1.87 -11.63 15.93
CA THR A 261 -0.83 -12.47 16.54
C THR A 261 -0.95 -12.51 18.08
N GLU A 262 -1.15 -11.37 18.73
CA GLU A 262 -1.31 -11.29 20.20
C GLU A 262 -2.56 -11.99 20.72
N LEU A 263 -3.61 -12.09 19.89
CA LEU A 263 -4.84 -12.83 20.21
C LEU A 263 -4.74 -14.33 19.87
N GLY A 264 -3.66 -14.76 19.21
CA GLY A 264 -3.43 -16.15 18.84
C GLY A 264 -4.43 -16.67 17.80
N VAL A 265 -4.97 -15.79 16.96
CA VAL A 265 -5.86 -16.20 15.86
C VAL A 265 -5.06 -16.58 14.63
N ASP A 266 -5.56 -17.60 13.92
CA ASP A 266 -4.97 -18.08 12.68
C ASP A 266 -5.41 -17.19 11.51
N PHE A 267 -4.46 -16.72 10.72
CA PHE A 267 -4.71 -15.84 9.58
C PHE A 267 -3.73 -16.06 8.44
N ASN A 268 -4.17 -15.75 7.22
CA ASN A 268 -3.35 -15.83 6.02
C ASN A 268 -3.49 -14.58 5.16
N PHE A 269 -2.41 -14.20 4.48
CA PHE A 269 -2.42 -13.13 3.49
C PHE A 269 -2.87 -13.67 2.14
N TYR A 270 -3.54 -12.81 1.38
CA TYR A 270 -3.92 -13.10 0.03
C TYR A 270 -3.85 -11.86 -0.86
N LEU A 271 -3.56 -12.08 -2.15
CA LEU A 271 -3.59 -11.03 -3.17
C LEU A 271 -5.02 -10.76 -3.60
N LEU A 272 -5.39 -9.50 -3.78
CA LEU A 272 -6.63 -9.08 -4.43
C LEU A 272 -6.36 -8.67 -5.88
N TYR A 273 -7.10 -9.23 -6.85
CA TYR A 273 -7.04 -8.85 -8.27
C TYR A 273 -8.45 -8.79 -8.87
N ARG A 274 -8.58 -8.16 -10.04
CA ARG A 274 -9.83 -8.07 -10.80
C ARG A 274 -9.76 -9.05 -11.95
N GLU A 275 -10.83 -9.81 -12.19
CA GLU A 275 -10.90 -10.61 -13.40
C GLU A 275 -11.41 -9.75 -14.56
N SER A 276 -10.60 -9.64 -15.62
CA SER A 276 -11.06 -9.05 -16.88
C SER A 276 -12.14 -9.96 -17.48
N ARG A 277 -13.36 -9.46 -17.65
CA ARG A 277 -14.32 -10.14 -18.53
C ARG A 277 -13.69 -10.19 -19.92
N PRO A 278 -13.64 -11.35 -20.60
CA PRO A 278 -13.26 -11.35 -22.00
C PRO A 278 -14.23 -10.44 -22.74
N ASP A 279 -13.71 -9.43 -23.44
CA ASP A 279 -14.50 -8.60 -24.34
C ASP A 279 -15.26 -9.54 -25.27
N SER A 280 -16.59 -9.54 -25.15
CA SER A 280 -17.47 -10.33 -26.00
C SER A 280 -17.56 -9.68 -27.37
N ASP A 281 -16.44 -9.60 -28.08
CA ASP A 281 -16.41 -9.41 -29.53
C ASP A 281 -16.54 -10.79 -30.19
N SER A 282 -17.71 -11.39 -30.05
CA SER A 282 -18.24 -12.33 -31.04
C SER A 282 -19.75 -12.49 -30.87
N ASP A 283 -20.44 -11.61 -31.58
CA ASP A 283 -21.69 -11.86 -32.29
C ASP A 283 -22.24 -13.29 -32.18
N SER A 284 -23.12 -13.51 -31.21
CA SER A 284 -24.19 -14.51 -31.33
C SER A 284 -25.35 -14.10 -30.41
N GLY A 285 -26.39 -13.57 -31.04
CA GLY A 285 -27.59 -13.11 -30.36
C GLY A 285 -28.30 -14.23 -29.60
N SER A 286 -28.61 -13.95 -28.34
CA SER A 286 -29.77 -14.52 -27.66
C SER A 286 -30.33 -13.46 -26.72
N ASP A 287 -31.49 -12.92 -27.10
CA ASP A 287 -32.34 -12.09 -26.26
C ASP A 287 -32.78 -12.89 -25.02
N HIS A 288 -32.13 -12.64 -23.88
CA HIS A 288 -32.75 -12.87 -22.58
C HIS A 288 -32.64 -11.60 -21.75
N SER A 289 -33.76 -10.87 -21.75
CA SER A 289 -34.06 -9.79 -20.83
C SER A 289 -34.23 -10.37 -19.43
N ASP A 290 -33.22 -10.26 -18.59
CA ASP A 290 -33.40 -10.27 -17.14
C ASP A 290 -32.60 -9.11 -16.55
N SER A 291 -33.35 -8.09 -16.15
CA SER A 291 -32.89 -6.95 -15.36
C SER A 291 -32.61 -7.42 -13.94
N ASP A 292 -31.40 -7.89 -13.68
CA ASP A 292 -30.86 -8.05 -12.33
C ASP A 292 -29.95 -6.86 -12.01
N ASP A 293 -30.46 -5.92 -11.22
CA ASP A 293 -29.76 -4.72 -10.69
C ASP A 293 -28.70 -5.08 -9.61
N HIS A 294 -27.93 -6.13 -9.83
CA HIS A 294 -26.80 -6.47 -8.97
C HIS A 294 -25.55 -6.67 -9.84
N GLU A 295 -24.73 -5.62 -9.93
CA GLU A 295 -23.37 -5.74 -10.43
C GLU A 295 -22.63 -6.82 -9.63
N PRO A 296 -22.18 -7.93 -10.26
CA PRO A 296 -21.38 -8.91 -9.55
C PRO A 296 -20.04 -8.28 -9.18
N CYS A 297 -19.69 -8.38 -7.90
CA CYS A 297 -18.40 -7.95 -7.34
C CYS A 297 -17.25 -8.50 -8.20
N PRO A 298 -16.41 -7.66 -8.84
CA PRO A 298 -15.44 -8.09 -9.85
C PRO A 298 -14.09 -8.53 -9.25
N TYR A 299 -13.98 -8.53 -7.92
CA TYR A 299 -12.73 -8.83 -7.22
C TYR A 299 -12.50 -10.33 -7.16
N ARG A 300 -11.26 -10.73 -6.91
CA ARG A 300 -10.77 -12.10 -6.86
C ARG A 300 -9.59 -12.15 -5.90
N ILE A 301 -9.44 -13.23 -5.15
CA ILE A 301 -8.34 -13.43 -4.19
C ILE A 301 -7.35 -14.48 -4.74
N LEU A 302 -6.06 -14.46 -4.42
CA LEU A 302 -5.12 -15.53 -4.82
C LEU A 302 -4.60 -16.23 -3.56
N SER A 303 -4.74 -17.56 -3.48
CA SER A 303 -4.20 -18.37 -2.37
C SER A 303 -3.09 -19.30 -2.84
N ARG A 304 -2.00 -19.40 -2.08
CA ARG A 304 -0.99 -20.47 -2.22
C ARG A 304 -1.30 -21.72 -1.38
N LYS A 305 -2.08 -21.63 -0.29
CA LYS A 305 -2.31 -22.76 0.62
C LYS A 305 -3.75 -22.88 1.13
N THR A 306 -4.18 -24.12 1.10
CA THR A 306 -5.42 -24.76 1.51
C THR A 306 -5.95 -24.29 2.87
N VAL A 307 -7.25 -23.94 2.91
CA VAL A 307 -8.04 -23.98 4.15
C VAL A 307 -8.25 -25.46 4.50
N ASP A 308 -7.42 -25.94 5.43
CA ASP A 308 -7.45 -27.24 6.11
C ASP A 308 -7.50 -28.52 5.26
N GLY A 309 -6.39 -29.25 5.29
CA GLY A 309 -6.40 -30.71 5.36
C GLY A 309 -6.44 -31.44 4.02
N TYR A 310 -5.42 -31.28 3.19
CA TYR A 310 -4.87 -32.37 2.38
C TYR A 310 -3.45 -31.97 1.98
N GLU A 311 -2.47 -32.62 2.59
CA GLU A 311 -1.09 -32.63 2.09
C GLU A 311 -1.12 -33.31 0.72
N ALA A 312 -0.99 -32.52 -0.34
CA ALA A 312 -0.60 -33.04 -1.64
C ALA A 312 0.92 -32.90 -1.70
N ASP A 313 1.60 -33.97 -1.35
CA ASP A 313 2.97 -34.21 -1.79
C ASP A 313 3.00 -34.00 -3.30
N ASN A 314 3.80 -33.04 -3.79
CA ASN A 314 4.43 -33.11 -5.11
C ASN A 314 5.52 -32.06 -5.21
N GLU A 315 6.73 -32.58 -5.36
CA GLU A 315 7.85 -31.96 -6.06
C GLU A 315 7.37 -31.62 -7.49
N ASP A 316 7.80 -30.45 -7.99
CA ASP A 316 7.58 -29.94 -9.35
C ASP A 316 6.19 -29.38 -9.73
N GLY A 317 6.10 -28.04 -9.80
CA GLY A 317 5.12 -27.32 -10.61
C GLY A 317 4.34 -26.22 -9.88
N ASP A 318 4.72 -24.96 -10.14
CA ASP A 318 3.98 -23.74 -9.73
C ASP A 318 2.50 -23.82 -10.18
N SER A 319 1.61 -24.16 -9.25
CA SER A 319 0.16 -24.16 -9.48
C SER A 319 -0.50 -23.04 -8.67
N TRP A 320 -0.78 -21.94 -9.36
CA TRP A 320 -1.49 -20.78 -8.82
C TRP A 320 -3.01 -21.05 -8.79
N ASN A 321 -3.70 -20.62 -7.72
CA ASN A 321 -5.13 -20.85 -7.53
C ASN A 321 -5.91 -19.51 -7.43
N VAL A 322 -6.97 -19.37 -8.23
CA VAL A 322 -7.64 -18.10 -8.64
C VAL A 322 -9.03 -17.93 -7.98
N ILE A 323 -9.17 -17.30 -6.80
CA ILE A 323 -10.43 -17.14 -6.02
C ILE A 323 -11.38 -16.14 -6.70
N THR A 324 -12.66 -16.48 -6.88
CA THR A 324 -13.72 -15.67 -7.55
C THR A 324 -14.47 -14.74 -6.59
N TRP A 325 -15.19 -13.74 -7.13
CA TRP A 325 -16.39 -13.16 -6.49
C TRP A 325 -17.53 -13.15 -7.53
N GLY A 326 -18.70 -13.69 -7.20
CA GLY A 326 -19.89 -13.65 -8.08
C GLY A 326 -20.72 -14.96 -8.16
N ASN A 327 -22.04 -14.78 -8.33
CA ASN A 327 -23.18 -15.70 -8.08
C ASN A 327 -23.02 -17.19 -8.48
N PRO A 328 -23.66 -18.13 -7.73
CA PRO A 328 -23.76 -19.52 -8.12
C PRO A 328 -24.69 -19.64 -9.34
N MET A 329 -24.18 -20.22 -10.43
CA MET A 329 -25.08 -20.90 -11.35
C MET A 329 -25.73 -22.06 -10.58
N GLY A 330 -27.01 -21.91 -10.27
CA GLY A 330 -27.88 -23.00 -9.79
C GLY A 330 -27.96 -23.16 -8.27
N ALA A 331 -28.76 -22.33 -7.60
CA ALA A 331 -29.47 -22.76 -6.39
C ALA A 331 -30.83 -22.07 -6.33
N HIS A 332 -31.88 -22.88 -6.40
CA HIS A 332 -33.28 -22.47 -6.42
C HIS A 332 -33.67 -21.49 -5.31
N ASN A 333 -34.51 -20.51 -5.69
CA ASN A 333 -35.50 -19.76 -4.92
C ASN A 333 -35.50 -19.95 -3.40
N ASN A 334 -35.24 -18.85 -2.68
CA ASN A 334 -36.21 -18.34 -1.70
C ASN A 334 -35.93 -16.89 -1.33
N TYR A 335 -36.99 -16.08 -1.39
CA TYR A 335 -37.02 -14.65 -1.08
C TYR A 335 -36.63 -14.38 0.37
N SER A 336 -35.67 -13.47 0.57
CA SER A 336 -35.42 -12.79 1.86
C SER A 336 -34.70 -11.47 1.56
N SER A 337 -35.38 -10.36 1.86
CA SER A 337 -35.00 -8.97 1.62
C SER A 337 -33.92 -8.46 2.59
N LYS A 338 -32.81 -9.19 2.73
CA LYS A 338 -31.61 -8.72 3.44
C LYS A 338 -30.49 -8.55 2.42
N PRO A 339 -29.67 -7.49 2.50
CA PRO A 339 -28.47 -7.39 1.68
C PRO A 339 -27.65 -8.66 1.93
N LYS A 340 -27.45 -9.47 0.86
CA LYS A 340 -26.66 -10.69 0.96
C LYS A 340 -25.22 -10.26 1.28
N LYS A 341 -24.70 -10.71 2.43
CA LYS A 341 -23.30 -10.56 2.81
C LYS A 341 -22.40 -11.02 1.64
N PRO A 342 -21.26 -10.37 1.37
CA PRO A 342 -20.36 -10.82 0.33
C PRO A 342 -19.87 -12.25 0.59
N ILE A 343 -20.09 -13.14 -0.37
CA ILE A 343 -19.57 -14.51 -0.34
C ILE A 343 -18.23 -14.51 -1.10
N CYS A 344 -17.18 -15.04 -0.48
CA CYS A 344 -15.85 -15.21 -1.10
C CYS A 344 -15.73 -16.64 -1.67
N TYR A 345 -15.11 -16.82 -2.84
CA TYR A 345 -15.06 -18.13 -3.52
C TYR A 345 -13.66 -18.69 -3.66
N ILE A 346 -13.22 -19.59 -2.77
CA ILE A 346 -11.90 -20.21 -2.91
C ILE A 346 -11.89 -21.21 -4.07
N TYR A 347 -10.97 -21.02 -5.02
CA TYR A 347 -10.85 -21.83 -6.24
C TYR A 347 -9.67 -22.80 -6.12
N HIS A 348 -9.84 -24.02 -6.62
CA HIS A 348 -8.79 -25.04 -6.72
C HIS A 348 -8.52 -25.37 -8.19
N SER A 349 -7.38 -24.91 -8.73
CA SER A 349 -6.91 -25.24 -10.08
C SER A 349 -5.60 -26.02 -10.05
N GLY A 350 -5.67 -27.28 -9.59
CA GLY A 350 -4.66 -28.28 -9.95
C GLY A 350 -4.91 -28.73 -11.39
N TRP A 351 -3.93 -28.57 -12.29
CA TRP A 351 -4.01 -29.05 -13.68
C TRP A 351 -4.18 -30.59 -13.80
N TRP A 352 -4.11 -31.30 -12.67
CA TRP A 352 -4.28 -32.75 -12.53
C TRP A 352 -5.64 -33.17 -11.96
N CYS A 353 -6.51 -32.21 -11.57
CA CYS A 353 -7.86 -32.53 -11.13
C CYS A 353 -8.67 -32.99 -12.35
N SER A 354 -8.65 -34.30 -12.59
CA SER A 354 -9.38 -34.95 -13.67
C SER A 354 -10.84 -34.49 -13.65
N TRP A 355 -11.44 -34.38 -14.84
CA TRP A 355 -12.81 -33.97 -15.13
C TRP A 355 -13.94 -34.72 -14.37
N LYS A 356 -13.60 -35.60 -13.44
CA LYS A 356 -14.54 -36.38 -12.63
C LYS A 356 -14.84 -35.80 -11.25
N ASP A 357 -14.19 -34.70 -10.85
CA ASP A 357 -14.28 -34.16 -9.50
C ASP A 357 -14.71 -32.68 -9.47
N GLU A 358 -15.79 -32.35 -10.18
CA GLU A 358 -16.43 -31.01 -10.11
C GLU A 358 -16.83 -30.60 -8.69
N LYS A 359 -17.03 -31.57 -7.78
CA LYS A 359 -17.42 -31.31 -6.39
C LYS A 359 -16.29 -30.78 -5.50
N THR A 360 -15.03 -30.84 -5.94
CA THR A 360 -13.86 -30.41 -5.15
C THR A 360 -13.18 -29.15 -5.69
N ARG A 361 -13.65 -28.59 -6.82
CA ARG A 361 -13.03 -27.42 -7.49
C ARG A 361 -13.31 -26.06 -6.84
N HIS A 362 -14.35 -25.94 -6.00
CA HIS A 362 -14.80 -24.66 -5.45
C HIS A 362 -15.23 -24.82 -3.99
N LYS A 363 -14.61 -24.06 -3.08
CA LYS A 363 -15.09 -23.95 -1.70
C LYS A 363 -15.56 -22.53 -1.46
N ASN A 364 -16.88 -22.35 -1.42
CA ASN A 364 -17.49 -21.07 -1.07
C ASN A 364 -17.27 -20.83 0.42
N ILE A 365 -16.61 -19.73 0.75
CA ILE A 365 -16.43 -19.29 2.13
C ILE A 365 -17.17 -17.96 2.29
N SER A 366 -18.18 -17.96 3.16
CA SER A 366 -18.78 -16.69 3.60
C SER A 366 -17.75 -15.97 4.46
N VAL A 367 -17.31 -14.80 4.01
CA VAL A 367 -16.36 -13.95 4.74
C VAL A 367 -17.07 -12.66 5.12
N ASP A 368 -17.09 -12.36 6.42
CA ASP A 368 -17.56 -11.07 6.90
C ASP A 368 -16.38 -10.08 6.93
N TRP A 369 -16.43 -9.07 6.08
CA TRP A 369 -15.38 -8.06 5.99
C TRP A 369 -15.56 -7.02 7.08
N VAL A 370 -14.53 -6.89 7.92
CA VAL A 370 -14.46 -5.85 8.95
C VAL A 370 -13.90 -4.55 8.35
N THR A 371 -12.92 -4.70 7.47
CA THR A 371 -12.46 -3.63 6.58
C THR A 371 -12.61 -4.11 5.15
N ASP A 372 -13.33 -3.35 4.33
CA ASP A 372 -13.54 -3.72 2.94
C ASP A 372 -12.21 -3.68 2.17
N PRO A 373 -11.97 -4.63 1.24
CA PRO A 373 -10.84 -4.55 0.34
C PRO A 373 -10.90 -3.27 -0.52
N LYS A 374 -9.77 -2.58 -0.67
CA LYS A 374 -9.72 -1.35 -1.47
C LYS A 374 -9.57 -1.66 -2.95
N GLU A 375 -10.39 -1.03 -3.77
CA GLU A 375 -10.41 -1.18 -5.23
C GLU A 375 -9.26 -0.44 -5.93
N GLU A 376 -8.71 0.60 -5.27
CA GLU A 376 -7.77 1.59 -5.84
C GLU A 376 -6.49 0.96 -6.45
N TYR A 377 -6.11 -0.25 -6.02
CA TYR A 377 -4.87 -0.93 -6.42
C TYR A 377 -5.09 -2.29 -7.08
N VAL A 378 -6.34 -2.66 -7.36
CA VAL A 378 -6.68 -3.98 -7.91
C VAL A 378 -6.40 -4.08 -9.42
N GLU A 379 -6.52 -2.97 -10.14
CA GLU A 379 -6.28 -2.90 -11.60
C GLU A 379 -4.86 -2.45 -11.96
N ARG A 380 -4.07 -1.93 -11.01
CA ARG A 380 -2.74 -1.37 -11.29
C ARG A 380 -1.64 -2.43 -11.45
N SER A 381 -1.99 -3.70 -11.62
CA SER A 381 -1.04 -4.80 -11.82
C SER A 381 -0.28 -4.75 -13.16
N VAL A 382 -0.60 -3.83 -14.10
CA VAL A 382 0.23 -3.61 -15.30
C VAL A 382 0.33 -2.13 -15.76
N ALA A 383 -0.50 -1.20 -15.28
CA ALA A 383 -0.61 0.12 -15.90
C ALA A 383 0.12 1.25 -15.13
N MET A 384 1.34 1.55 -15.57
CA MET A 384 2.03 2.84 -15.44
C MET A 384 2.18 3.41 -14.02
N ALA A 385 2.99 2.76 -13.18
CA ALA A 385 3.64 3.48 -12.08
C ALA A 385 4.63 4.47 -12.69
N TYR A 386 4.24 5.75 -12.78
CA TYR A 386 5.22 6.80 -12.94
C TYR A 386 5.94 6.92 -11.62
N GLY A 387 7.25 6.86 -11.63
CA GLY A 387 8.01 7.00 -10.41
C GLY A 387 9.27 7.78 -10.62
N ASN A 388 10.07 7.84 -9.58
CA ASN A 388 11.20 8.74 -9.53
C ASN A 388 12.42 8.24 -10.35
N SER A 389 12.41 6.96 -10.76
CA SER A 389 13.35 6.25 -11.65
C SER A 389 12.68 4.99 -12.24
N PRO A 390 13.19 4.44 -13.35
CA PRO A 390 12.72 3.18 -13.94
C PRO A 390 13.23 1.96 -13.19
N GLU A 391 12.36 0.99 -12.89
CA GLU A 391 12.77 -0.30 -12.30
C GLU A 391 11.91 -1.45 -12.85
N LEU A 392 12.47 -2.66 -12.85
CA LEU A 392 11.96 -3.82 -13.60
C LEU A 392 11.23 -4.86 -12.74
N GLU A 393 11.32 -4.79 -11.40
CA GLU A 393 11.12 -6.00 -10.58
C GLU A 393 9.98 -5.93 -9.55
N PHE A 394 9.43 -4.74 -9.24
CA PHE A 394 8.41 -4.61 -8.19
C PHE A 394 7.20 -3.77 -8.62
N TYR A 395 6.01 -4.34 -8.43
CA TYR A 395 4.72 -3.67 -8.57
C TYR A 395 3.98 -3.66 -7.23
N TYR A 396 3.23 -2.60 -6.96
CA TYR A 396 2.34 -2.57 -5.81
C TYR A 396 1.13 -3.46 -6.02
N HIS A 397 0.86 -4.28 -5.01
CA HIS A 397 -0.25 -5.21 -4.99
C HIS A 397 -1.13 -4.96 -3.77
N GLN A 398 -2.44 -5.01 -3.96
CA GLN A 398 -3.38 -4.97 -2.85
C GLN A 398 -3.44 -6.33 -2.16
N LEU A 399 -3.24 -6.35 -0.86
CA LEU A 399 -3.38 -7.56 -0.05
C LEU A 399 -4.63 -7.47 0.84
N CYS A 400 -5.10 -8.65 1.26
CA CYS A 400 -6.10 -8.81 2.30
C CYS A 400 -5.73 -9.97 3.22
N VAL A 401 -6.30 -9.97 4.41
CA VAL A 401 -6.10 -11.02 5.43
C VAL A 401 -7.43 -11.70 5.70
N LEU A 402 -7.44 -13.02 5.67
CA LEU A 402 -8.58 -13.81 6.18
C LEU A 402 -8.18 -14.44 7.50
N VAL A 403 -9.01 -14.22 8.51
CA VAL A 403 -8.84 -14.75 9.86
C VAL A 403 -9.87 -15.85 10.08
N LYS A 404 -9.40 -16.99 10.56
CA LYS A 404 -10.23 -18.13 10.90
C LYS A 404 -10.59 -18.09 12.38
N VAL A 405 -11.89 -18.02 12.65
CA VAL A 405 -12.43 -17.78 14.00
C VAL A 405 -12.85 -19.08 14.70
N MET A 406 -13.07 -20.16 13.96
CA MET A 406 -13.46 -21.48 14.46
C MET A 406 -12.40 -22.54 14.14
N SER A 407 -12.16 -23.50 15.03
CA SER A 407 -11.18 -24.57 14.79
C SER A 407 -11.69 -25.60 13.76
N PRO A 408 -10.80 -26.30 13.01
CA PRO A 408 -11.23 -27.31 12.03
C PRO A 408 -12.07 -28.44 12.64
N LYS A 409 -11.85 -28.76 13.94
CA LYS A 409 -12.63 -29.79 14.65
C LYS A 409 -14.08 -29.35 14.84
N GLU A 410 -14.32 -28.10 15.21
CA GLU A 410 -15.67 -27.55 15.44
C GLU A 410 -16.46 -27.43 14.13
N LEU A 411 -15.79 -27.13 13.01
CA LEU A 411 -16.41 -27.09 11.67
C LEU A 411 -16.87 -28.48 11.18
N LEU A 412 -16.17 -29.56 11.57
CA LEU A 412 -16.51 -30.93 11.17
C LEU A 412 -17.70 -31.51 11.97
N TYR A 413 -17.88 -31.09 13.23
CA TYR A 413 -18.99 -31.57 14.06
C TYR A 413 -20.35 -31.00 13.63
N ASP A 414 -20.40 -29.83 12.99
CA ASP A 414 -21.68 -29.19 12.61
C ASP A 414 -22.28 -29.73 11.29
N VAL A 415 -21.48 -30.46 10.49
CA VAL A 415 -21.98 -31.14 9.28
C VAL A 415 -22.59 -32.52 9.61
N GLY A 416 -22.37 -33.04 10.82
CA GLY A 416 -22.73 -34.40 11.22
C GLY A 416 -24.15 -34.57 11.81
N ASP A 417 -24.81 -33.52 12.27
CA ASP A 417 -25.98 -33.67 13.17
C ASP A 417 -27.34 -33.29 12.56
N LYS A 418 -27.44 -33.24 11.23
CA LYS A 418 -28.72 -33.12 10.51
C LYS A 418 -29.12 -34.41 9.79
N LYS A 419 -29.21 -35.51 10.53
CA LYS A 419 -30.09 -36.65 10.19
C LYS A 419 -30.64 -37.27 11.48
N GLY A 420 -31.71 -36.66 11.99
CA GLY A 420 -32.69 -37.31 12.88
C GLY A 420 -33.93 -37.64 12.08
#